data_AF-R7SX48-F1
#
_entry.id   AF-R7SX48-F1
#
_cell.length_a   1.000
_cell.length_b   1.000
_cell.length_c   1.000
_cell.angle_alpha   90.00
_cell.angle_beta   90.00
_cell.angle_gamma   90.00
#
_symmetry.space_group_name_H-M   'P 1'
#
loop_
_entity.id
_entity.type
_entity.pdbx_description
1 polymer ?
#
loop_
_entity_poly.entity_id
_entity_poly.type
_entity_poly.pdbx_seq_one_letter_code
_entity_poly.pdbx_strand_id
1 'polypeptide(L)'
;MHSPPQKRVRLLVETEDEKDCQAPRAKSLPIEGSVLRDHEFWFKDGNIVLVAEKTAFCLYIGLLSAQSPVFQNLFSATKLNAEEYIDGIPVVRVFDSPHDWRHFLRALIPKDELFDCFPSISATIRLSHKYQVDCVKSEALLALQGLYPSDFESWLEIDTEVSQEWNACGQAVNLARLTETSSILPAALYYCSTLGGAVAKGYRREDGTIAYLSQDDLVRCIHGMRALTGASSDYVRGMSRPLA
;
A
#
# COMPACT_ATOMS: atom_id res chain seq x y z
N MET A 1 4.51 47.64 -82.85
CA MET A 1 3.09 47.81 -83.26
C MET A 1 2.60 46.44 -83.72
N HIS A 2 2.02 45.64 -82.81
CA HIS A 2 0.58 45.48 -82.61
C HIS A 2 -0.14 44.71 -83.72
N SER A 3 -0.45 43.44 -83.43
CA SER A 3 -1.53 42.61 -83.99
C SER A 3 -1.60 41.29 -83.18
N PRO A 4 -2.73 40.56 -83.13
CA PRO A 4 -4.02 40.93 -82.55
C PRO A 4 -4.51 39.86 -81.53
N PRO A 5 -5.65 40.08 -80.83
CA PRO A 5 -6.13 39.20 -79.74
C PRO A 5 -7.09 38.11 -80.26
N GLN A 6 -7.21 36.96 -79.57
CA GLN A 6 -8.42 36.11 -79.63
C GLN A 6 -8.54 35.02 -78.51
N LYS A 7 -9.51 35.28 -77.62
CA LYS A 7 -10.50 34.42 -76.89
C LYS A 7 -10.26 32.95 -76.47
N ARG A 8 -10.62 32.74 -75.17
CA ARG A 8 -11.22 31.56 -74.47
C ARG A 8 -10.26 30.36 -74.24
N VAL A 9 -10.24 29.65 -73.10
CA VAL A 9 -11.30 28.88 -72.41
C VAL A 9 -10.80 28.56 -70.97
N ARG A 10 -11.69 28.49 -69.97
CA ARG A 10 -11.37 27.96 -68.61
C ARG A 10 -11.17 26.45 -68.66
N LEU A 11 -10.10 25.93 -68.03
CA LEU A 11 -10.10 24.58 -67.46
C LEU A 11 -9.12 24.49 -66.27
N LEU A 12 -9.60 23.75 -65.26
CA LEU A 12 -9.06 23.53 -63.93
C LEU A 12 -7.73 22.77 -63.95
N VAL A 13 -6.78 23.16 -63.09
CA VAL A 13 -5.86 22.23 -62.42
C VAL A 13 -5.62 22.75 -61.02
N GLU A 14 -5.75 21.84 -60.07
CA GLU A 14 -5.62 21.97 -58.62
C GLU A 14 -4.20 22.37 -58.22
N THR A 15 -4.08 23.24 -57.22
CA THR A 15 -2.84 23.39 -56.44
C THR A 15 -3.18 23.24 -54.96
N GLU A 16 -2.36 22.41 -54.34
CA GLU A 16 -2.34 21.97 -52.96
C GLU A 16 -2.31 23.15 -52.00
N ASP A 17 -3.06 23.05 -50.89
CA ASP A 17 -2.79 23.82 -49.69
C ASP A 17 -3.02 22.95 -48.45
N GLU A 18 -2.02 23.01 -47.59
CA GLU A 18 -1.80 22.35 -46.31
C GLU A 18 -3.06 22.10 -45.48
N LYS A 19 -3.26 20.86 -45.05
CA LYS A 19 -4.12 20.53 -43.90
C LYS A 19 -3.31 19.98 -42.76
N ASP A 20 -3.13 20.88 -41.81
CA ASP A 20 -2.71 20.75 -40.42
C ASP A 20 -3.12 19.41 -39.76
N CYS A 21 -2.11 18.67 -39.29
CA CYS A 21 -2.26 17.41 -38.56
C CYS A 21 -2.76 17.69 -37.14
N GLN A 22 -4.08 17.83 -36.97
CA GLN A 22 -4.67 17.88 -35.62
C GLN A 22 -4.72 16.49 -35.00
N ALA A 23 -3.88 16.28 -33.98
CA ALA A 23 -3.96 15.15 -33.06
C ALA A 23 -5.36 15.10 -32.38
N PRO A 24 -5.89 13.90 -32.09
CA PRO A 24 -7.21 13.77 -31.49
C PRO A 24 -7.23 14.39 -30.10
N ARG A 25 -8.05 15.43 -29.94
CA ARG A 25 -8.32 16.10 -28.67
C ARG A 25 -9.01 15.12 -27.72
N ALA A 26 -8.27 14.64 -26.73
CA ALA A 26 -8.81 13.80 -25.66
C ALA A 26 -10.04 14.49 -25.04
N LYS A 27 -11.18 13.81 -25.08
CA LYS A 27 -12.41 14.29 -24.44
C LYS A 27 -12.24 14.13 -22.93
N SER A 28 -12.07 15.22 -22.21
CA SER A 28 -12.17 15.21 -20.74
C SER A 28 -13.62 14.92 -20.37
N LEU A 29 -13.92 13.66 -20.06
CA LEU A 29 -15.17 13.29 -19.44
C LEU A 29 -15.20 13.88 -18.02
N PRO A 30 -16.31 14.49 -17.56
CA PRO A 30 -16.42 14.95 -16.18
C PRO A 30 -16.38 13.73 -15.27
N ILE A 31 -15.41 13.68 -14.37
CA ILE A 31 -15.29 12.62 -13.36
C ILE A 31 -16.50 12.74 -12.43
N GLU A 32 -17.44 11.80 -12.51
CA GLU A 32 -18.52 11.65 -11.55
C GLU A 32 -17.93 11.35 -10.16
N GLY A 33 -18.05 12.33 -9.26
CA GLY A 33 -17.53 12.29 -7.89
C GLY A 33 -16.28 13.15 -7.73
N SER A 34 -16.41 14.27 -7.02
CA SER A 34 -15.27 15.15 -6.72
C SER A 34 -14.18 14.38 -6.00
N VAL A 35 -13.04 14.20 -6.66
CA VAL A 35 -11.83 13.67 -6.05
C VAL A 35 -11.31 14.69 -5.02
N LEU A 36 -11.00 14.22 -3.82
CA LEU A 36 -10.50 15.00 -2.70
C LEU A 36 -8.97 15.02 -2.73
N ARG A 37 -8.39 16.22 -2.79
CA ARG A 37 -6.93 16.37 -2.71
C ARG A 37 -6.46 16.06 -1.30
N ASP A 38 -5.45 15.22 -1.18
CA ASP A 38 -4.80 14.99 0.09
C ASP A 38 -4.08 16.25 0.57
N HIS A 39 -4.14 16.53 1.87
CA HIS A 39 -3.58 17.75 2.45
C HIS A 39 -2.07 17.64 2.70
N GLU A 40 -1.55 16.44 2.88
CA GLU A 40 -0.15 16.18 3.22
C GLU A 40 0.70 15.92 1.97
N PHE A 41 0.12 15.23 0.99
CA PHE A 41 0.79 14.78 -0.23
C PHE A 41 0.16 15.40 -1.48
N TRP A 42 0.26 16.73 -1.57
CA TRP A 42 -0.08 17.49 -2.76
C TRP A 42 1.04 18.46 -3.14
N PHE A 43 2.00 17.98 -3.93
CA PHE A 43 3.11 18.82 -4.39
C PHE A 43 2.67 19.72 -5.55
N LYS A 44 2.91 21.02 -5.44
CA LYS A 44 2.45 22.03 -6.41
C LYS A 44 3.03 21.83 -7.82
N ASP A 45 4.23 21.27 -7.89
CA ASP A 45 5.00 20.96 -9.09
C ASP A 45 5.06 19.44 -9.36
N GLY A 46 4.16 18.67 -8.73
CA GLY A 46 3.99 17.25 -9.01
C GLY A 46 3.63 17.01 -10.47
N ASN A 47 4.07 15.86 -10.99
CA ASN A 47 3.90 15.49 -12.41
C ASN A 47 3.15 14.17 -12.61
N ILE A 48 2.57 13.62 -11.54
CA ILE A 48 1.64 12.50 -11.56
C ILE A 48 0.63 12.66 -10.43
N VAL A 49 -0.62 12.26 -10.68
CA VAL A 49 -1.65 12.16 -9.63
C VAL A 49 -2.02 10.70 -9.42
N LEU A 50 -1.82 10.18 -8.21
CA LEU A 50 -2.34 8.88 -7.78
C LEU A 50 -3.72 9.07 -7.17
N VAL A 51 -4.72 8.32 -7.63
CA VAL A 51 -6.08 8.35 -7.08
C VAL A 51 -6.39 7.01 -6.41
N ALA A 52 -6.48 7.02 -5.08
CA ALA A 52 -6.95 5.93 -4.26
C ALA A 52 -8.39 6.20 -3.83
N GLU A 53 -9.33 5.41 -4.34
CA GLU A 53 -10.77 5.64 -4.16
C GLU A 53 -11.20 7.06 -4.58
N LYS A 54 -11.50 7.94 -3.61
CA LYS A 54 -11.85 9.35 -3.80
C LYS A 54 -10.74 10.31 -3.38
N THR A 55 -9.57 9.82 -2.97
CA THR A 55 -8.44 10.66 -2.53
C THR A 55 -7.39 10.73 -3.62
N ALA A 56 -6.88 11.94 -3.91
CA ALA A 56 -5.80 12.17 -4.85
C ALA A 56 -4.52 12.66 -4.16
N PHE A 57 -3.41 12.10 -4.59
CA PHE A 57 -2.05 12.46 -4.18
C PHE A 57 -1.29 12.99 -5.38
N CYS A 58 -0.77 14.22 -5.32
CA CYS A 58 0.03 14.79 -6.40
C CYS A 58 1.51 14.64 -6.05
N LEU A 59 2.24 13.85 -6.85
CA LEU A 59 3.57 13.30 -6.55
C LEU A 59 4.56 13.49 -7.72
N TYR A 60 5.81 13.06 -7.51
CA TYR A 60 6.85 13.08 -8.54
C TYR A 60 7.11 11.67 -9.09
N ILE A 61 6.97 11.52 -10.41
CA ILE A 61 7.25 10.27 -11.14
C ILE A 61 8.68 9.81 -10.88
N GLY A 62 9.66 10.70 -11.01
CA GLY A 62 11.08 10.35 -10.87
C GLY A 62 11.40 9.77 -9.49
N LEU A 63 10.80 10.33 -8.44
CA LEU A 63 10.98 9.86 -7.06
C LEU A 63 10.46 8.43 -6.89
N LEU A 64 9.22 8.18 -7.31
CA LEU A 64 8.58 6.88 -7.17
C LEU A 64 9.24 5.83 -8.10
N SER A 65 9.55 6.19 -9.35
CA SER A 65 10.20 5.29 -10.31
C SER A 65 11.62 4.91 -9.91
N ALA A 66 12.37 5.79 -9.23
CA ALA A 66 13.72 5.47 -8.74
C ALA A 66 13.72 4.41 -7.63
N GLN A 67 12.61 4.30 -6.89
CA GLN A 67 12.48 3.43 -5.72
C GLN A 67 11.79 2.10 -6.04
N SER A 68 11.19 1.97 -7.22
CA SER A 68 10.34 0.83 -7.58
C SER A 68 10.36 0.55 -9.09
N PRO A 69 10.75 -0.66 -9.51
CA PRO A 69 10.59 -1.08 -10.90
C PRO A 69 9.10 -1.18 -11.30
N VAL A 70 8.21 -1.48 -10.35
CA VAL A 70 6.76 -1.52 -10.60
C VAL A 70 6.25 -0.13 -10.95
N PHE A 71 6.62 0.90 -10.19
CA PHE A 71 6.26 2.28 -10.50
C PHE A 71 6.91 2.79 -11.78
N GLN A 72 8.16 2.42 -12.04
CA GLN A 72 8.83 2.75 -13.30
C GLN A 72 8.03 2.25 -14.51
N ASN A 73 7.60 0.99 -14.48
CA ASN A 73 6.79 0.39 -15.54
C ASN A 73 5.40 1.03 -15.61
N LEU A 74 4.74 1.19 -14.47
CA LEU A 74 3.40 1.77 -14.37
C LEU A 74 3.35 3.18 -14.99
N PHE A 75 4.26 4.07 -14.60
CA PHE A 75 4.27 5.45 -15.08
C PHE A 75 4.79 5.60 -16.50
N SER A 76 5.63 4.68 -16.97
CA SER A 76 6.01 4.64 -18.39
C SER A 76 4.79 4.37 -19.27
N ALA A 77 3.92 3.44 -18.86
CA ALA A 77 2.66 3.18 -19.55
C ALA A 77 1.69 4.38 -19.46
N THR A 78 1.57 5.00 -18.28
CA THR A 78 0.72 6.18 -18.08
C THR A 78 1.15 7.36 -18.94
N LYS A 79 2.45 7.65 -19.04
CA LYS A 79 2.94 8.75 -19.88
C LYS A 79 2.57 8.61 -21.35
N LEU A 80 2.42 7.37 -21.84
CA LEU A 80 2.08 7.10 -23.23
C LEU A 80 0.57 7.17 -23.47
N ASN A 81 -0.25 6.71 -22.52
CA ASN A 81 -1.66 6.40 -22.74
C ASN A 81 -2.61 6.90 -21.63
N ALA A 82 -2.27 7.99 -20.91
CA ALA A 82 -3.16 8.51 -19.86
C ALA A 82 -4.53 8.92 -20.43
N GLU A 83 -5.58 8.31 -19.88
CA GLU A 83 -6.97 8.61 -20.26
C GLU A 83 -7.60 9.70 -19.36
N GLU A 84 -7.02 9.92 -18.19
CA GLU A 84 -7.54 10.80 -17.14
C GLU A 84 -6.48 11.81 -16.70
N TYR A 85 -6.91 13.05 -16.46
CA TYR A 85 -6.06 14.16 -16.03
C TYR A 85 -6.75 14.99 -14.94
N ILE A 86 -5.97 15.45 -13.96
CA ILE A 86 -6.38 16.43 -12.95
C ILE A 86 -5.41 17.60 -13.05
N ASP A 87 -5.93 18.82 -13.26
CA ASP A 87 -5.12 20.04 -13.47
C ASP A 87 -4.06 19.91 -14.59
N GLY A 88 -4.36 19.11 -15.62
CA GLY A 88 -3.42 18.83 -16.72
C GLY A 88 -2.33 17.81 -16.37
N ILE A 89 -2.35 17.23 -15.17
CA ILE A 89 -1.42 16.20 -14.70
C ILE A 89 -2.05 14.82 -14.92
N PRO A 90 -1.33 13.85 -15.51
CA PRO A 90 -1.87 12.51 -15.75
C PRO A 90 -2.23 11.80 -14.45
N VAL A 91 -3.32 11.03 -14.49
CA VAL A 91 -3.86 10.30 -13.34
C VAL A 91 -3.58 8.80 -13.45
N VAL A 92 -3.26 8.18 -12.33
CA VAL A 92 -3.20 6.72 -12.15
C VAL A 92 -4.11 6.32 -11.01
N ARG A 93 -5.12 5.50 -11.30
CA ARG A 93 -5.99 4.94 -10.27
C ARG A 93 -5.35 3.70 -9.65
N VAL A 94 -5.37 3.65 -8.32
CA VAL A 94 -4.82 2.58 -7.50
C VAL A 94 -5.92 1.99 -6.61
N PHE A 95 -5.79 0.71 -6.28
CA PHE A 95 -6.83 -0.05 -5.57
C PHE A 95 -6.63 -0.11 -4.05
N ASP A 96 -5.43 0.20 -3.57
CA ASP A 96 -5.15 0.21 -2.13
C ASP A 96 -5.77 1.44 -1.47
N SER A 97 -6.07 1.33 -0.18
CA SER A 97 -6.80 2.38 0.54
C SER A 97 -5.99 3.67 0.63
N PRO A 98 -6.66 4.84 0.70
CA PRO A 98 -5.95 6.10 0.89
C PRO A 98 -5.20 6.19 2.22
N HIS A 99 -5.62 5.44 3.25
CA HIS A 99 -4.90 5.33 4.52
C HIS A 99 -3.57 4.60 4.34
N ASP A 100 -3.60 3.45 3.65
CA ASP A 100 -2.39 2.68 3.37
C ASP A 100 -1.38 3.51 2.57
N TRP A 101 -1.85 4.29 1.58
CA TRP A 101 -1.01 5.18 0.78
C TRP A 101 -0.36 6.29 1.61
N ARG A 102 -1.06 6.90 2.57
CA ARG A 102 -0.46 7.93 3.43
C ARG A 102 0.69 7.38 4.25
N HIS A 103 0.49 6.23 4.91
CA HIS A 103 1.55 5.58 5.69
C HIS A 103 2.75 5.22 4.83
N PHE A 104 2.50 4.61 3.66
CA PHE A 104 3.55 4.26 2.71
C PHE A 104 4.31 5.49 2.19
N LEU A 105 3.61 6.59 1.86
CA LEU A 105 4.23 7.81 1.36
C LEU A 105 5.03 8.54 2.45
N ARG A 106 4.62 8.50 3.71
CA ARG A 106 5.43 9.00 4.84
C ARG A 106 6.73 8.24 4.98
N ALA A 107 6.70 6.92 4.79
CA ALA A 107 7.91 6.10 4.81
C ALA A 107 8.81 6.33 3.59
N LEU A 108 8.22 6.56 2.41
CA LEU A 108 8.96 6.76 1.17
C LEU A 108 9.52 8.18 1.02
N ILE A 109 8.85 9.16 1.61
CA ILE A 109 9.20 10.59 1.58
C ILE A 109 9.30 11.06 3.03
N PRO A 110 10.38 10.70 3.75
CA PRO A 110 10.47 10.95 5.19
C PRO A 110 10.41 12.45 5.48
N LYS A 111 9.44 12.85 6.30
CA LYS A 111 9.31 14.22 6.85
C LYS A 111 9.56 14.25 8.36
N ASP A 112 9.15 13.21 9.08
CA ASP A 112 9.22 13.06 10.54
C ASP A 112 9.53 11.59 10.91
N GLU A 113 9.37 11.22 12.19
CA GLU A 113 9.60 9.86 12.71
C GLU A 113 8.79 8.79 11.95
N LEU A 114 9.48 7.67 11.67
CA LEU A 114 8.95 6.53 10.91
C LEU A 114 8.35 5.49 11.86
N PHE A 115 7.28 4.82 11.43
CA PHE A 115 6.73 3.61 12.09
C PHE A 115 6.30 3.79 13.56
N ASP A 116 5.54 4.85 13.82
CA ASP A 116 5.00 5.21 15.14
C ASP A 116 3.92 4.25 15.67
N CYS A 117 3.27 3.48 14.80
CA CYS A 117 2.18 2.59 15.18
C CYS A 117 2.07 1.35 14.26
N PHE A 118 1.37 0.32 14.76
CA PHE A 118 1.17 -0.92 13.99
C PHE A 118 0.43 -0.73 12.65
N PRO A 119 -0.64 0.10 12.54
CA PRO A 119 -1.25 0.41 11.24
C PRO A 119 -0.25 0.95 10.22
N SER A 120 0.63 1.86 10.62
CA SER A 120 1.68 2.43 9.77
C SER A 120 2.67 1.36 9.29
N ILE A 121 3.16 0.51 10.20
CA ILE A 121 4.03 -0.63 9.87
C ILE A 121 3.32 -1.58 8.90
N SER A 122 2.08 -1.99 9.21
CA SER A 122 1.32 -2.95 8.42
C SER A 122 1.01 -2.43 7.01
N ALA A 123 0.58 -1.18 6.88
CA ALA A 123 0.32 -0.54 5.59
C ALA A 123 1.60 -0.47 4.74
N THR A 124 2.68 -0.03 5.37
CA THR A 124 3.97 0.14 4.69
C THR A 124 4.52 -1.18 4.20
N ILE A 125 4.51 -2.24 5.01
CA ILE A 125 4.94 -3.59 4.56
C ILE A 125 4.10 -4.05 3.36
N ARG A 126 2.77 -3.92 3.42
CA ARG A 126 1.88 -4.37 2.33
C ARG A 126 2.17 -3.64 1.02
N LEU A 127 2.27 -2.32 1.05
CA LEU A 127 2.47 -1.52 -0.17
C LEU A 127 3.90 -1.63 -0.69
N SER A 128 4.91 -1.57 0.18
CA SER A 128 6.31 -1.76 -0.21
C SER A 128 6.57 -3.15 -0.79
N HIS A 129 5.93 -4.21 -0.25
CA HIS A 129 5.98 -5.54 -0.84
C HIS A 129 5.30 -5.58 -2.21
N LYS A 130 4.08 -5.02 -2.32
CA LYS A 130 3.30 -5.00 -3.59
C LYS A 130 4.01 -4.22 -4.71
N TYR A 131 4.58 -3.08 -4.37
CA TYR A 131 5.25 -2.18 -5.31
C TYR A 131 6.77 -2.37 -5.35
N GLN A 132 7.32 -3.40 -4.70
CA GLN A 132 8.75 -3.74 -4.73
C GLN A 132 9.66 -2.56 -4.33
N VAL A 133 9.36 -1.93 -3.19
CA VAL A 133 10.18 -0.88 -2.58
C VAL A 133 10.98 -1.48 -1.43
N ASP A 134 12.09 -2.13 -1.76
CA ASP A 134 12.79 -3.03 -0.83
C ASP A 134 13.42 -2.33 0.37
N CYS A 135 13.89 -1.08 0.22
CA CYS A 135 14.44 -0.29 1.33
C CYS A 135 13.38 -0.05 2.40
N VAL A 136 12.25 0.53 2.00
CA VAL A 136 11.09 0.81 2.87
C VAL A 136 10.52 -0.48 3.47
N LYS A 137 10.45 -1.56 2.68
CA LYS A 137 10.01 -2.89 3.15
C LYS A 137 10.90 -3.40 4.28
N SER A 138 12.22 -3.30 4.11
CA SER A 138 13.20 -3.79 5.07
C SER A 138 13.10 -3.03 6.40
N GLU A 139 13.00 -1.70 6.36
CA GLU A 139 12.84 -0.87 7.56
C GLU A 139 11.54 -1.17 8.30
N ALA A 140 10.42 -1.30 7.56
CA ALA A 140 9.14 -1.64 8.17
C ALA A 140 9.13 -3.06 8.78
N LEU A 141 9.84 -4.02 8.17
CA LEU A 141 10.01 -5.37 8.73
C LEU A 141 10.88 -5.36 10.00
N LEU A 142 11.91 -4.52 10.07
CA LEU A 142 12.69 -4.34 11.30
C LEU A 142 11.81 -3.78 12.43
N ALA A 143 10.96 -2.79 12.14
CA ALA A 143 10.00 -2.28 13.11
C ALA A 143 9.03 -3.39 13.58
N LEU A 144 8.53 -4.22 12.66
CA LEU A 144 7.66 -5.35 13.01
C LEU A 144 8.39 -6.41 13.87
N GLN A 145 9.67 -6.68 13.60
CA GLN A 145 10.48 -7.59 14.41
C GLN A 145 10.72 -7.07 15.83
N GLY A 146 10.79 -5.75 16.02
CA GLY A 146 10.82 -5.14 17.35
C GLY A 146 9.54 -5.39 18.15
N LEU A 147 8.38 -5.50 17.49
CA LEU A 147 7.10 -5.84 18.13
C LEU A 147 6.93 -7.35 18.38
N TYR A 148 7.59 -8.19 17.58
CA TYR A 148 7.48 -9.65 17.61
C TYR A 148 8.86 -10.30 17.50
N PRO A 149 9.68 -10.26 18.56
CA PRO A 149 11.06 -10.70 18.54
C PRO A 149 11.15 -12.22 18.40
N SER A 150 12.30 -12.67 17.89
CA SER A 150 12.56 -14.09 17.63
C SER A 150 13.23 -14.83 18.79
N ASP A 151 13.66 -14.11 19.83
CA ASP A 151 14.31 -14.68 21.01
C ASP A 151 13.55 -14.30 22.29
N PHE A 152 13.75 -15.12 23.32
CA PHE A 152 12.98 -15.04 24.56
C PHE A 152 13.37 -13.85 25.42
N GLU A 153 14.64 -13.45 25.44
CA GLU A 153 15.11 -12.33 26.26
C GLU A 153 14.54 -11.01 25.72
N SER A 154 14.65 -10.77 24.41
CA SER A 154 14.02 -9.60 23.77
C SER A 154 12.50 -9.60 23.96
N TRP A 155 11.86 -10.78 23.97
CA TRP A 155 10.43 -10.89 24.22
C TRP A 155 10.04 -10.47 25.64
N LEU A 156 10.87 -10.76 26.66
CA LEU A 156 10.63 -10.34 28.05
C LEU A 156 10.75 -8.82 28.25
N GLU A 157 11.54 -8.15 27.41
CA GLU A 157 11.74 -6.70 27.46
C GLU A 157 10.59 -5.90 26.84
N ILE A 158 9.68 -6.56 26.11
CA ILE A 158 8.56 -5.87 25.47
C ILE A 158 7.52 -5.46 26.51
N ASP A 159 7.25 -4.15 26.53
CA ASP A 159 6.15 -3.59 27.30
C ASP A 159 4.81 -4.05 26.71
N THR A 160 4.21 -5.06 27.36
CA THR A 160 2.93 -5.63 26.95
C THR A 160 1.76 -4.63 27.01
N GLU A 161 1.88 -3.52 27.75
CA GLU A 161 0.85 -2.48 27.82
C GLU A 161 0.76 -1.63 26.54
N VAL A 162 1.83 -1.56 25.75
CA VAL A 162 1.87 -0.84 24.46
C VAL A 162 1.19 -1.63 23.33
N SER A 163 0.96 -2.94 23.51
CA SER A 163 0.38 -3.84 22.50
C SER A 163 -1.16 -3.83 22.40
N GLN A 164 -1.83 -2.82 22.99
CA GLN A 164 -3.28 -2.78 23.22
C GLN A 164 -4.21 -2.86 21.99
N GLU A 165 -3.67 -2.88 20.76
CA GLU A 165 -4.42 -3.39 19.61
C GLU A 165 -4.45 -4.92 19.66
N TRP A 166 -5.26 -5.48 20.56
CA TRP A 166 -5.35 -6.92 20.91
C TRP A 166 -5.50 -7.88 19.71
N ASN A 167 -5.79 -7.40 18.49
CA ASN A 167 -5.90 -8.23 17.29
C ASN A 167 -4.75 -8.02 16.26
N ALA A 168 -3.79 -7.13 16.52
CA ALA A 168 -2.69 -6.83 15.60
C ALA A 168 -1.82 -8.06 15.32
N CYS A 169 -1.67 -8.96 16.28
CA CYS A 169 -0.86 -10.17 16.12
C CYS A 169 -1.36 -11.09 14.99
N GLY A 170 -2.67 -11.13 14.74
CA GLY A 170 -3.22 -11.88 13.60
C GLY A 170 -2.79 -11.28 12.26
N GLN A 171 -2.80 -9.95 12.16
CA GLN A 171 -2.27 -9.25 11.00
C GLN A 171 -0.75 -9.40 10.90
N ALA A 172 -0.01 -9.43 12.02
CA ALA A 172 1.43 -9.69 12.03
C ALA A 172 1.78 -11.08 11.48
N VAL A 173 1.02 -12.12 11.82
CA VAL A 173 1.17 -13.46 11.22
C VAL A 173 0.94 -13.38 9.70
N ASN A 174 -0.13 -12.72 9.25
CA ASN A 174 -0.39 -12.56 7.82
C ASN A 174 0.74 -11.83 7.08
N LEU A 175 1.33 -10.79 7.70
CA LEU A 175 2.49 -10.09 7.16
C LEU A 175 3.72 -10.99 7.10
N ALA A 176 4.01 -11.75 8.17
CA ALA A 176 5.08 -12.73 8.21
C ALA A 176 4.98 -13.76 7.08
N ARG A 177 3.75 -14.24 6.81
CA ARG A 177 3.48 -15.16 5.70
C ARG A 177 3.65 -14.48 4.35
N LEU A 178 3.17 -13.24 4.20
CA LEU A 178 3.27 -12.46 2.96
C LEU A 178 4.72 -12.18 2.57
N THR A 179 5.58 -11.87 3.54
CA THR A 179 6.99 -11.47 3.31
C THR A 179 7.99 -12.57 3.65
N GLU A 180 7.52 -13.80 3.88
CA GLU A 180 8.33 -14.96 4.28
C GLU A 180 9.21 -14.71 5.54
N THR A 181 8.82 -13.75 6.38
CA THR A 181 9.55 -13.36 7.59
C THR A 181 9.18 -14.28 8.75
N SER A 182 9.62 -15.53 8.68
CA SER A 182 9.21 -16.58 9.62
C SER A 182 9.71 -16.40 11.05
N SER A 183 10.72 -15.54 11.26
CA SER A 183 11.33 -15.28 12.58
C SER A 183 10.35 -14.74 13.62
N ILE A 184 9.33 -13.98 13.18
CA ILE A 184 8.35 -13.36 14.08
C ILE A 184 7.17 -14.28 14.43
N LEU A 185 7.03 -15.41 13.71
CA LEU A 185 5.87 -16.30 13.85
C LEU A 185 5.70 -16.88 15.25
N PRO A 186 6.75 -17.33 15.97
CA PRO A 186 6.58 -17.87 17.31
C PRO A 186 5.91 -16.88 18.26
N ALA A 187 6.41 -15.65 18.35
CA ALA A 187 5.84 -14.60 19.20
C ALA A 187 4.43 -14.22 18.75
N ALA A 188 4.22 -13.98 17.45
CA ALA A 188 2.93 -13.57 16.92
C ALA A 188 1.83 -14.65 17.11
N LEU A 189 2.14 -15.93 16.87
CA LEU A 189 1.21 -17.04 17.09
C LEU A 189 0.95 -17.32 18.57
N TYR A 190 1.95 -17.09 19.43
CA TYR A 190 1.76 -17.13 20.89
C TYR A 190 0.69 -16.10 21.31
N TYR A 191 0.85 -14.84 20.93
CA TYR A 191 -0.14 -13.79 21.22
C TYR A 191 -1.51 -14.11 20.62
N CYS A 192 -1.57 -14.60 19.38
CA CYS A 192 -2.85 -15.03 18.79
C CYS A 192 -3.55 -16.13 19.63
N SER A 193 -2.76 -17.01 20.25
CA SER A 193 -3.27 -18.10 21.09
C SER A 193 -3.80 -17.62 22.44
N THR A 194 -3.39 -16.44 22.92
CA THR A 194 -3.90 -15.86 24.18
C THR A 194 -5.22 -15.08 24.00
N LEU A 195 -5.64 -14.79 22.77
CA LEU A 195 -6.84 -13.97 22.51
C LEU A 195 -8.17 -14.71 22.72
N GLY A 196 -8.15 -16.02 22.96
CA GLY A 196 -9.38 -16.81 23.01
C GLY A 196 -10.12 -16.76 21.66
N GLY A 197 -11.46 -16.73 21.70
CA GLY A 197 -12.28 -16.63 20.48
C GLY A 197 -12.13 -15.32 19.71
N ALA A 198 -11.49 -14.29 20.28
CA ALA A 198 -11.29 -13.01 19.60
C ALA A 198 -10.37 -13.15 18.38
N VAL A 199 -9.47 -14.15 18.34
CA VAL A 199 -8.60 -14.45 17.19
C VAL A 199 -9.40 -14.68 15.90
N ALA A 200 -10.62 -15.21 16.00
CA ALA A 200 -11.49 -15.46 14.85
C ALA A 200 -12.18 -14.20 14.31
N LYS A 201 -12.19 -13.08 15.07
CA LYS A 201 -12.79 -11.82 14.62
C LYS A 201 -11.92 -11.07 13.60
N GLY A 202 -10.65 -11.44 13.50
CA GLY A 202 -9.68 -10.77 12.63
C GLY A 202 -9.27 -9.38 13.11
N TYR A 203 -8.35 -8.79 12.36
CA TYR A 203 -7.85 -7.44 12.56
C TYR A 203 -8.59 -6.45 11.66
N ARG A 204 -9.18 -5.40 12.25
CA ARG A 204 -9.85 -4.34 11.48
C ARG A 204 -8.82 -3.27 11.11
N ARG A 205 -8.65 -3.02 9.82
CA ARG A 205 -7.79 -1.97 9.29
C ARG A 205 -8.50 -0.61 9.34
N GLU A 206 -7.73 0.47 9.14
CA GLU A 206 -8.25 1.84 9.14
C GLU A 206 -9.29 2.12 8.04
N ASP A 207 -9.20 1.41 6.92
CA ASP A 207 -10.19 1.45 5.84
C ASP A 207 -11.49 0.68 6.16
N GLY A 208 -11.57 0.06 7.34
CA GLY A 208 -12.71 -0.75 7.79
C GLY A 208 -12.71 -2.19 7.28
N THR A 209 -11.78 -2.57 6.41
CA THR A 209 -11.63 -3.97 5.97
C THR A 209 -11.10 -4.84 7.10
N ILE A 210 -11.44 -6.14 7.08
CA ILE A 210 -11.03 -7.08 8.11
C ILE A 210 -10.06 -8.10 7.53
N ALA A 211 -8.90 -8.23 8.15
CA ALA A 211 -7.91 -9.24 7.85
C ALA A 211 -8.05 -10.42 8.81
N TYR A 212 -8.44 -11.57 8.26
CA TYR A 212 -8.52 -12.83 8.99
C TYR A 212 -7.23 -13.61 8.85
N LEU A 213 -6.92 -14.46 9.84
CA LEU A 213 -5.89 -15.47 9.70
C LEU A 213 -6.28 -16.49 8.63
N SER A 214 -5.28 -17.13 8.04
CA SER A 214 -5.49 -18.35 7.27
C SER A 214 -6.15 -19.42 8.16
N GLN A 215 -6.90 -20.35 7.56
CA GLN A 215 -7.50 -21.46 8.31
C GLN A 215 -6.45 -22.27 9.07
N ASP A 216 -5.30 -22.52 8.44
CA ASP A 216 -4.23 -23.28 9.07
C ASP A 216 -3.64 -22.54 10.29
N ASP A 217 -3.40 -21.23 10.18
CA ASP A 217 -2.89 -20.45 11.31
C ASP A 217 -3.94 -20.27 12.41
N LEU A 218 -5.22 -20.16 12.06
CA LEU A 218 -6.31 -20.17 13.04
C LEU A 218 -6.34 -21.49 13.83
N VAL A 219 -6.22 -22.63 13.14
CA VAL A 219 -6.12 -23.96 13.76
C VAL A 219 -4.89 -24.06 14.66
N ARG A 220 -3.73 -23.54 14.23
CA ARG A 220 -2.52 -23.47 15.06
C ARG A 220 -2.77 -22.68 16.34
N CYS A 221 -3.45 -21.54 16.26
CA CYS A 221 -3.78 -20.73 17.45
C CYS A 221 -4.72 -21.46 18.41
N ILE A 222 -5.71 -22.19 17.90
CA ILE A 222 -6.62 -22.99 18.72
C ILE A 222 -5.86 -24.12 19.44
N HIS A 223 -4.97 -24.82 18.74
CA HIS A 223 -4.12 -25.83 19.36
C HIS A 223 -3.16 -25.23 20.39
N GLY A 224 -2.56 -24.07 20.08
CA GLY A 224 -1.70 -23.32 20.99
C GLY A 224 -2.44 -22.93 22.27
N MET A 225 -3.65 -22.40 22.16
CA MET A 225 -4.50 -22.05 23.30
C MET A 225 -4.78 -23.24 24.21
N ARG A 226 -5.07 -24.41 23.62
CA ARG A 226 -5.26 -25.65 24.40
C ARG A 226 -3.97 -26.07 25.11
N ALA A 227 -2.82 -26.00 24.44
CA ALA A 227 -1.54 -26.34 25.02
C ALA A 227 -1.17 -25.39 26.19
N LEU A 228 -1.35 -24.08 26.01
CA LEU A 228 -1.12 -23.07 27.04
C LEU A 228 -2.01 -23.30 28.26
N THR A 229 -3.31 -23.54 28.05
CA THR A 229 -4.26 -23.83 29.14
C THR A 229 -3.88 -25.10 29.92
N GLY A 230 -3.42 -26.14 29.20
CA GLY A 230 -2.90 -27.37 29.81
C GLY A 230 -1.66 -27.12 30.67
N ALA A 231 -0.67 -26.41 30.11
CA ALA A 231 0.57 -26.06 30.81
C ALA A 231 0.32 -25.21 32.07
N SER A 232 -0.58 -24.22 31.99
CA SER A 232 -0.99 -23.44 33.16
C SER A 232 -1.66 -24.29 34.24
N SER A 233 -2.51 -25.25 33.83
CA SER A 233 -3.19 -26.16 34.77
C SER A 233 -2.20 -27.09 35.47
N ASP A 234 -1.22 -27.63 34.74
CA ASP A 234 -0.19 -28.50 35.28
C ASP A 234 0.76 -27.75 36.24
N TYR A 235 1.11 -26.51 35.90
CA TYR A 235 1.91 -25.64 36.76
C TYR A 235 1.22 -25.37 38.11
N VAL A 236 -0.06 -24.98 38.10
CA VAL A 236 -0.85 -24.76 39.33
C VAL A 236 -0.97 -26.03 40.17
N ARG A 237 -1.16 -27.19 39.52
CA ARG A 237 -1.20 -28.49 40.21
C ARG A 237 0.15 -28.84 40.85
N GLY A 238 1.26 -28.50 40.20
CA GLY A 238 2.61 -28.69 40.71
C GLY A 238 2.88 -27.86 41.97
N MET A 239 2.46 -26.59 41.98
CA MET A 239 2.61 -25.70 43.14
C MET A 239 1.76 -26.15 44.35
N SER A 240 0.65 -26.84 44.10
CA SER A 240 -0.31 -27.26 45.14
C SER A 240 0.09 -28.57 45.84
N ARG A 241 1.18 -29.23 45.43
CA ARG A 241 1.68 -30.42 46.12
C ARG A 241 2.56 -29.99 47.31
N PRO A 242 2.26 -30.43 48.55
CA PRO A 242 3.11 -30.12 49.69
C PRO A 242 4.52 -30.70 49.47
N LEU A 243 5.54 -29.90 49.79
CA LEU A 243 6.93 -30.35 49.83
C LEU A 243 7.02 -31.48 50.87
N ALA A 244 7.25 -32.70 50.40
CA ALA A 244 7.50 -33.87 51.24
C ALA A 244 8.97 -33.94 51.65
#